data_AF-A0A078GME7-F1
#
_entry.id   AF-A0A078GME7-F1
#
_cell.length_a   1.000
_cell.length_b   1.000
_cell.length_c   1.000
_cell.angle_alpha   90.00
_cell.angle_beta   90.00
_cell.angle_gamma   90.00
#
_symmetry.space_group_name_H-M   'P 1'
#
loop_
_entity.id
_entity.type
_entity.pdbx_description
1 polymer ?
#
loop_
_entity_poly.entity_id
_entity_poly.type
_entity_poly.pdbx_seq_one_letter_code
_entity_poly.pdbx_strand_id
1 'polypeptide(L)'
;MGKTGSMLLLTMLFMAVTSAGSSELIAVSSLFTYDIYRTYINPKATGKQILRVSRSGVLGFGCLMGILAVILNKVGVSLAWMYLAMGVLIGSAVIPIAFMLLWRKANAIGAILGSISGCVLGIVTWLSTAKIQYGRVDLDTTGRNAPMLAGNLVAILTGGLIHAVCSLVQPQNYDWSTTREIKLVEDGASGDVNDVPLEELREEKLKRAKAWIVRWGLVFTLVIVVIWPVLSLPARVFSRGYFWFWAIVAIAWGTIGSVVIVGLPLIESWGTIKSVCMGLFTNDRLMDKLDDLNHRLRALTLAVPEAERIYLLELEKTKKTDEERSI
;
A
#
# COMPACT_ATOMS: atom_id res chain seq x y z
N MET A 1 25.50 -22.04 12.63
CA MET A 1 24.69 -22.49 11.48
C MET A 1 25.65 -23.04 10.44
N GLY A 2 25.54 -24.32 10.04
CA GLY A 2 26.44 -24.93 9.04
C GLY A 2 26.17 -24.45 7.61
N LYS A 3 26.82 -25.05 6.60
CA LYS A 3 26.67 -24.68 5.17
C LYS A 3 25.19 -24.60 4.73
N THR A 4 24.38 -25.58 5.12
CA THR A 4 22.94 -25.62 4.83
C THR A 4 22.19 -24.45 5.44
N GLY A 5 22.54 -24.06 6.68
CA GLY A 5 21.92 -22.92 7.34
C GLY A 5 22.25 -21.59 6.66
N SER A 6 23.50 -21.41 6.22
CA SER A 6 23.90 -20.22 5.46
C SER A 6 23.18 -20.12 4.11
N MET A 7 23.00 -21.25 3.41
CA MET A 7 22.22 -21.28 2.15
C MET A 7 20.76 -20.90 2.39
N LEU A 8 20.11 -21.46 3.42
CA LEU A 8 18.72 -21.14 3.75
C LEU A 8 18.54 -19.66 4.12
N LEU A 9 19.46 -19.10 4.90
CA LEU A 9 19.43 -17.67 5.24
C LEU A 9 19.60 -16.78 4.02
N LEU A 10 20.51 -17.14 3.11
CA LEU A 10 20.72 -16.38 1.88
C LEU A 10 19.48 -16.41 0.99
N THR A 11 18.86 -17.58 0.82
CA THR A 11 17.62 -17.73 0.05
C THR A 11 16.48 -16.94 0.68
N MET A 12 16.31 -17.03 2.01
CA MET A 12 15.29 -16.26 2.72
C MET A 12 15.48 -14.75 2.53
N LEU A 13 16.70 -14.24 2.69
CA LEU A 13 17.00 -12.83 2.49
C LEU A 13 16.74 -12.40 1.03
N PHE A 14 17.16 -13.22 0.06
CA PHE A 14 16.93 -12.96 -1.34
C PHE A 14 15.44 -12.89 -1.68
N MET A 15 14.64 -13.85 -1.19
CA MET A 15 13.19 -13.85 -1.36
C MET A 15 12.53 -12.64 -0.71
N ALA A 16 12.94 -12.27 0.51
CA ALA A 16 12.40 -11.12 1.22
C ALA A 16 12.66 -9.81 0.47
N VAL A 17 13.90 -9.58 0.03
CA VAL A 17 14.28 -8.37 -0.72
C VAL A 17 13.60 -8.32 -2.09
N THR A 18 13.54 -9.46 -2.80
CA THR A 18 12.90 -9.52 -4.13
C THR A 18 11.38 -9.29 -4.03
N SER A 19 10.73 -9.82 -3.00
CA SER A 19 9.29 -9.63 -2.75
C SER A 19 8.95 -8.18 -2.39
N ALA A 20 9.73 -7.56 -1.51
CA ALA A 20 9.57 -6.14 -1.18
C ALA A 20 9.85 -5.26 -2.41
N GLY A 21 10.94 -5.55 -3.15
CA GLY A 21 11.32 -4.80 -4.34
C GLY A 21 10.30 -4.87 -5.47
N SER A 22 9.69 -6.04 -5.71
CA SER A 22 8.63 -6.18 -6.72
C SER A 22 7.38 -5.38 -6.34
N SER A 23 7.00 -5.39 -5.06
CA SER A 23 5.84 -4.65 -4.55
C SER A 23 6.01 -3.14 -4.71
N GLU A 24 7.19 -2.61 -4.35
CA GLU A 24 7.53 -1.19 -4.52
C GLU A 24 7.59 -0.77 -6.00
N LEU A 25 8.17 -1.62 -6.87
CA LEU A 25 8.21 -1.36 -8.31
C LEU A 25 6.81 -1.27 -8.93
N ILE A 26 5.91 -2.17 -8.52
CA ILE A 26 4.51 -2.17 -8.96
C ILE A 26 3.81 -0.92 -8.43
N ALA A 27 4.02 -0.54 -7.17
CA ALA A 27 3.43 0.66 -6.57
C ALA A 27 3.87 1.95 -7.30
N VAL A 28 5.16 2.12 -7.58
CA VAL A 28 5.65 3.29 -8.34
C VAL A 28 5.11 3.29 -9.77
N SER A 29 5.04 2.11 -10.40
CA SER A 29 4.48 1.96 -11.73
C SER A 29 2.98 2.28 -11.78
N SER A 30 2.21 1.90 -10.77
CA SER A 30 0.78 2.20 -10.69
C SER A 30 0.54 3.69 -10.46
N LEU A 31 1.32 4.34 -9.59
CA LEU A 31 1.32 5.80 -9.43
C LEU A 31 1.59 6.50 -10.77
N PHE A 32 2.66 6.11 -11.48
CA PHE A 32 2.94 6.71 -12.79
C PHE A 32 1.79 6.46 -13.80
N THR A 33 1.25 5.25 -13.84
CA THR A 33 0.27 4.86 -14.86
C THR A 33 -1.11 5.48 -14.60
N TYR A 34 -1.59 5.48 -13.35
CA TYR A 34 -2.90 5.99 -12.99
C TYR A 34 -2.86 7.49 -12.70
N ASP A 35 -1.90 7.97 -11.90
CA ASP A 35 -1.91 9.36 -11.44
C ASP A 35 -1.34 10.31 -12.49
N ILE A 36 -0.40 9.85 -13.32
CA ILE A 36 0.23 10.69 -14.36
C ILE A 36 -0.33 10.34 -15.74
N TYR A 37 -0.11 9.12 -16.22
CA TYR A 37 -0.43 8.75 -17.59
C TYR A 37 -1.93 8.80 -17.86
N ARG A 38 -2.76 8.14 -17.05
CA ARG A 38 -4.21 8.16 -17.24
C ARG A 38 -4.78 9.55 -16.95
N THR A 39 -4.44 10.17 -15.83
CA THR A 39 -5.05 11.46 -15.45
C THR A 39 -4.72 12.60 -16.42
N TYR A 40 -3.47 12.70 -16.88
CA TYR A 40 -3.02 13.89 -17.63
C TYR A 40 -2.63 13.61 -19.08
N ILE A 41 -2.14 12.41 -19.43
CA ILE A 41 -1.62 12.12 -20.78
C ILE A 41 -2.70 11.48 -21.67
N ASN A 42 -3.39 10.46 -21.16
CA ASN A 42 -4.46 9.76 -21.88
C ASN A 42 -5.60 9.31 -20.94
N PRO A 43 -6.58 10.19 -20.67
CA PRO A 43 -7.74 9.89 -19.82
C PRO A 43 -8.61 8.72 -20.28
N LYS A 44 -8.57 8.40 -21.58
CA LYS A 44 -9.33 7.30 -22.19
C LYS A 44 -8.48 6.05 -22.43
N ALA A 45 -7.35 5.92 -21.73
CA ALA A 45 -6.47 4.77 -21.87
C ALA A 45 -7.21 3.45 -21.60
N THR A 46 -7.07 2.51 -22.53
CA THR A 46 -7.61 1.15 -22.38
C THR A 46 -6.75 0.31 -21.42
N GLY A 47 -7.30 -0.76 -20.84
CA GLY A 47 -6.55 -1.64 -19.93
C GLY A 47 -5.25 -2.20 -20.55
N LYS A 48 -5.27 -2.54 -21.85
CA LYS A 48 -4.07 -2.99 -22.57
C LYS A 48 -2.97 -1.90 -22.67
N GLN A 49 -3.36 -0.64 -22.82
CA GLN A 49 -2.41 0.48 -22.85
C GLN A 49 -1.84 0.76 -21.45
N ILE A 50 -2.69 0.73 -20.42
CA ILE A 50 -2.30 0.88 -19.02
C ILE A 50 -1.28 -0.19 -18.64
N LEU A 51 -1.53 -1.46 -18.95
CA LEU A 51 -0.58 -2.54 -18.67
C LEU A 51 0.75 -2.37 -19.42
N ARG A 52 0.73 -1.87 -20.66
CA ARG A 52 1.96 -1.62 -21.43
C ARG A 52 2.81 -0.53 -20.77
N VAL A 53 2.19 0.60 -20.44
CA VAL A 53 2.87 1.73 -19.78
C VAL A 53 3.38 1.33 -18.40
N SER A 54 2.58 0.58 -17.64
CA SER A 54 2.96 0.05 -16.33
C SER A 54 4.21 -0.84 -16.43
N ARG A 55 4.28 -1.78 -17.39
CA ARG A 55 5.46 -2.64 -17.59
C ARG A 55 6.70 -1.84 -17.98
N SER A 56 6.54 -0.84 -18.85
CA SER A 56 7.65 0.08 -19.20
C SER A 56 8.11 0.88 -17.99
N GLY A 57 7.18 1.33 -17.14
CA GLY A 57 7.46 2.04 -15.88
C GLY A 57 8.25 1.18 -14.89
N VAL A 58 7.86 -0.09 -14.72
CA VAL A 58 8.59 -1.05 -13.87
C VAL A 58 10.03 -1.22 -14.35
N LEU A 59 10.24 -1.42 -15.65
CA LEU A 59 11.57 -1.60 -16.21
C LEU A 59 12.42 -0.32 -16.02
N GLY A 60 11.88 0.84 -16.37
CA GLY A 60 12.58 2.12 -16.28
C GLY A 60 12.96 2.47 -14.84
N PHE A 61 12.00 2.36 -13.91
CA PHE A 61 12.26 2.64 -12.50
C PHE A 61 13.19 1.62 -11.86
N GLY A 62 13.08 0.33 -12.23
CA GLY A 62 13.99 -0.72 -11.77
C GLY A 62 15.44 -0.46 -12.19
N CYS A 63 15.67 -0.08 -13.45
CA CYS A 63 17.00 0.31 -13.93
C CYS A 63 17.54 1.54 -13.20
N LEU A 64 16.70 2.57 -13.00
CA LEU A 64 17.08 3.79 -12.27
C LEU A 64 17.47 3.47 -10.82
N MET A 65 16.68 2.65 -10.12
CA MET A 65 16.97 2.23 -8.75
C MET A 65 18.26 1.41 -8.66
N GLY A 66 18.51 0.52 -9.63
CA GLY A 66 19.76 -0.24 -9.71
C GLY A 66 20.98 0.68 -9.87
N ILE A 67 20.91 1.66 -10.76
CA ILE A 67 21.99 2.65 -10.97
C ILE A 67 22.19 3.49 -9.70
N LEU A 68 21.10 4.02 -9.13
CA LEU A 68 21.16 4.84 -7.91
C LEU A 68 21.74 4.06 -6.73
N ALA A 69 21.37 2.79 -6.56
CA ALA A 69 21.91 1.93 -5.51
C ALA A 69 23.43 1.74 -5.64
N VAL A 70 23.94 1.53 -6.86
CA VAL A 70 25.39 1.44 -7.12
C VAL A 70 26.10 2.74 -6.78
N ILE A 71 25.52 3.89 -7.16
CA ILE A 71 26.08 5.22 -6.86
C ILE A 71 26.14 5.45 -5.35
N LEU A 72 25.03 5.24 -4.62
CA LEU A 72 24.96 5.43 -3.18
C LEU A 72 25.93 4.50 -2.43
N ASN A 73 26.08 3.26 -2.90
CA ASN A 73 27.06 2.32 -2.35
C ASN A 73 28.50 2.80 -2.56
N LYS A 74 28.83 3.31 -3.74
CA LYS A 74 30.16 3.86 -4.06
C LYS A 74 30.50 5.13 -3.26
N VAL A 75 29.50 5.97 -2.98
CA VAL A 75 29.65 7.19 -2.16
C VAL A 75 29.80 6.85 -0.67
N GLY A 76 29.49 5.62 -0.26
CA GLY A 76 29.60 5.17 1.14
C GLY A 76 28.43 5.62 2.00
N VAL A 77 27.25 5.86 1.41
CA VAL A 77 26.04 6.23 2.17
C VAL A 77 25.60 5.05 3.03
N SER A 78 25.46 5.28 4.34
CA SER A 78 24.96 4.25 5.25
C SER A 78 23.45 4.09 5.16
N LEU A 79 22.94 2.90 5.46
CA LEU A 79 21.49 2.66 5.54
C LEU A 79 20.83 3.61 6.56
N ALA A 80 21.47 3.84 7.71
CA ALA A 80 20.97 4.76 8.73
C ALA A 80 20.83 6.20 8.20
N TRP A 81 21.84 6.69 7.45
CA TRP A 81 21.77 7.99 6.81
C TRP A 81 20.58 8.07 5.85
N MET A 82 20.41 7.04 5.00
CA MET A 82 19.35 6.98 4.00
C MET A 82 17.95 6.98 4.64
N TYR A 83 17.75 6.17 5.68
CA TYR A 83 16.48 6.10 6.42
C TYR A 83 16.13 7.44 7.08
N LEU A 84 17.11 8.13 7.67
CA LEU A 84 16.86 9.43 8.32
C LEU A 84 16.68 10.56 7.31
N ALA A 85 17.42 10.54 6.20
CA ALA A 85 17.28 11.51 5.12
C ALA A 85 15.91 11.41 4.44
N MET A 86 15.38 10.19 4.27
CA MET A 86 14.01 9.96 3.76
C MET A 86 12.98 10.74 4.58
N GLY A 87 13.10 10.73 5.91
CA GLY A 87 12.17 11.46 6.77
C GLY A 87 12.27 12.98 6.62
N VAL A 88 13.45 13.55 6.36
CA VAL A 88 13.59 14.99 6.05
C VAL A 88 12.92 15.34 4.73
N LEU A 89 13.11 14.51 3.70
CA LEU A 89 12.66 14.80 2.34
C LEU A 89 11.16 14.56 2.14
N ILE A 90 10.60 13.54 2.80
CA ILE A 90 9.23 13.06 2.54
C ILE A 90 8.31 13.30 3.75
N GLY A 91 8.87 13.45 4.96
CA GLY A 91 8.10 13.50 6.20
C GLY A 91 7.10 14.65 6.30
N SER A 92 7.34 15.76 5.59
CA SER A 92 6.44 16.93 5.61
C SER A 92 5.04 16.65 5.09
N ALA A 93 4.86 15.63 4.24
CA ALA A 93 3.55 15.26 3.68
C ALA A 93 2.71 14.37 4.62
N VAL A 94 3.30 13.78 5.66
CA VAL A 94 2.62 12.80 6.54
C VAL A 94 1.41 13.41 7.24
N ILE A 95 1.60 14.54 7.94
CA ILE A 95 0.50 15.23 8.64
C ILE A 95 -0.51 15.80 7.62
N PRO A 96 -0.08 16.41 6.50
CA PRO A 96 -1.01 16.85 5.48
C PRO A 96 -1.94 15.78 4.92
N ILE A 97 -1.42 14.59 4.60
CA ILE A 97 -2.21 13.46 4.15
C ILE A 97 -3.19 13.03 5.24
N ALA A 98 -2.74 12.91 6.50
CA ALA A 98 -3.60 12.54 7.62
C ALA A 98 -4.78 13.53 7.79
N PHE A 99 -4.53 14.84 7.64
CA PHE A 99 -5.59 15.85 7.70
C PHE A 99 -6.59 15.72 6.54
N MET A 100 -6.12 15.50 5.31
CA MET A 100 -7.02 15.30 4.16
C MET A 100 -7.93 14.07 4.31
N LEU A 101 -7.48 13.04 5.03
CA LEU A 101 -8.26 11.82 5.25
C LEU A 101 -9.22 11.93 6.46
N LEU A 102 -8.83 12.64 7.51
CA LEU A 102 -9.55 12.60 8.79
C LEU A 102 -10.32 13.88 9.11
N TRP A 103 -9.88 15.03 8.59
CA TRP A 103 -10.35 16.34 9.00
C TRP A 103 -11.14 17.05 7.89
N ARG A 104 -12.45 17.20 8.12
CA ARG A 104 -13.40 17.72 7.12
C ARG A 104 -13.05 19.13 6.62
N LYS A 105 -12.44 19.94 7.47
CA LYS A 105 -12.10 21.33 7.16
C LYS A 105 -10.75 21.48 6.45
N ALA A 106 -9.96 20.40 6.37
CA ALA A 106 -8.67 20.40 5.69
C ALA A 106 -8.83 20.90 4.25
N ASN A 107 -7.97 21.83 3.83
CA ASN A 107 -8.04 22.43 2.50
C ASN A 107 -6.87 22.00 1.62
N ALA A 108 -7.14 21.89 0.31
CA ALA A 108 -6.14 21.42 -0.65
C ALA A 108 -4.91 22.36 -0.73
N ILE A 109 -5.14 23.68 -0.66
CA ILE A 109 -4.06 24.68 -0.72
C ILE A 109 -3.12 24.53 0.47
N GLY A 110 -3.66 24.38 1.69
CA GLY A 110 -2.85 24.17 2.88
C GLY A 110 -2.10 22.84 2.86
N ALA A 111 -2.68 21.79 2.28
CA ALA A 111 -2.00 20.51 2.13
C ALA A 111 -0.78 20.62 1.21
N ILE A 112 -0.92 21.30 0.06
CA ILE A 112 0.16 21.53 -0.90
C ILE A 112 1.23 22.44 -0.29
N LEU A 113 0.83 23.59 0.25
CA LEU A 113 1.76 24.55 0.86
C LEU A 113 2.48 23.92 2.04
N GLY A 114 1.78 23.24 2.94
CA GLY A 114 2.37 22.56 4.09
C GLY A 114 3.39 21.50 3.67
N SER A 115 3.05 20.65 2.70
CA SER A 115 3.96 19.61 2.23
C SER A 115 5.24 20.19 1.60
N ILE A 116 5.11 21.20 0.73
CA ILE A 116 6.26 21.80 0.03
C ILE A 116 7.10 22.65 0.98
N SER A 117 6.48 23.59 1.69
CA SER A 117 7.20 24.50 2.59
C SER A 117 7.82 23.74 3.76
N GLY A 118 7.16 22.72 4.30
CA GLY A 118 7.73 21.87 5.33
C GLY A 118 8.97 21.13 4.85
N CYS A 119 8.96 20.58 3.63
CA CYS A 119 10.13 19.93 3.04
C CYS A 119 11.30 20.92 2.90
N VAL A 120 11.05 22.11 2.34
CA VAL A 120 12.07 23.15 2.17
C VAL A 120 12.65 23.60 3.52
N LEU A 121 11.80 23.90 4.50
CA LEU A 121 12.23 24.29 5.84
C LEU A 121 13.00 23.16 6.56
N GLY A 122 12.59 21.91 6.35
CA GLY A 122 13.28 20.71 6.84
C GLY A 122 14.69 20.59 6.28
N ILE A 123 14.85 20.70 4.95
CA ILE A 123 16.16 20.66 4.27
C ILE A 123 17.04 21.82 4.73
N VAL A 124 16.50 23.05 4.77
CA VAL A 124 17.24 24.23 5.23
C VAL A 124 17.74 24.02 6.66
N THR A 125 16.87 23.54 7.56
CA THR A 125 17.22 23.27 8.96
C THR A 125 18.27 22.18 9.07
N TRP A 126 18.12 21.08 8.31
CA TRP A 126 19.04 19.97 8.30
C TRP A 126 20.46 20.41 7.91
N LEU A 127 20.60 21.10 6.77
CA LEU A 127 21.89 21.57 6.27
C LEU A 127 22.48 22.69 7.13
N SER A 128 21.64 23.62 7.62
CA SER A 128 22.07 24.70 8.50
C SER A 128 22.58 24.16 9.84
N THR A 129 21.89 23.18 10.43
CA THR A 129 22.31 22.55 11.69
C THR A 129 23.65 21.84 11.51
N ALA A 130 23.84 21.13 10.37
CA ALA A 130 25.12 20.50 10.05
C ALA A 130 26.25 21.55 9.95
N LYS A 131 26.00 22.65 9.23
CA LYS A 131 26.98 23.73 9.05
C LYS A 131 27.33 24.44 10.35
N ILE A 132 26.34 24.75 11.20
CA ILE A 132 26.51 25.50 12.45
C ILE A 132 27.24 24.65 13.50
N GLN A 133 26.86 23.37 13.66
CA GLN A 133 27.44 22.52 14.71
C GLN A 133 28.81 21.96 14.33
N TYR A 134 29.05 21.70 13.03
CA TYR A 134 30.25 20.98 12.58
C TYR A 134 31.12 21.76 11.59
N GLY A 135 30.75 23.00 11.25
CA GLY A 135 31.53 23.91 10.40
C GLY A 135 31.55 23.56 8.91
N ARG A 136 31.02 22.41 8.49
CA ARG A 136 31.00 21.91 7.10
C ARG A 136 29.71 21.16 6.79
N VAL A 137 29.43 20.96 5.50
CA VAL A 137 28.29 20.17 5.01
C VAL A 137 28.82 19.08 4.08
N ASP A 138 28.72 17.84 4.54
CA ASP A 138 29.14 16.63 3.84
C ASP A 138 28.38 15.41 4.38
N LEU A 139 28.69 14.22 3.86
CA LEU A 139 27.99 12.98 4.22
C LEU A 139 28.10 12.65 5.72
N ASP A 140 29.25 12.90 6.35
CA ASP A 140 29.46 12.63 7.78
C ASP A 140 28.63 13.59 8.65
N THR A 141 28.72 14.88 8.38
CA THR A 141 28.05 15.93 9.16
C THR A 141 26.54 15.91 9.00
N THR A 142 26.04 15.70 7.78
CA THR A 142 24.60 15.54 7.53
C THR A 142 24.03 14.26 8.14
N GLY A 143 24.85 13.22 8.30
CA GLY A 143 24.50 11.94 8.92
C GLY A 143 24.44 11.93 10.44
N ARG A 144 24.84 13.03 11.10
CA ARG A 144 24.80 13.10 12.57
C ARG A 144 23.38 13.20 13.07
N ASN A 145 23.14 12.64 14.26
CA ASN A 145 21.82 12.58 14.88
C ASN A 145 21.18 13.96 15.05
N ALA A 146 21.96 14.99 15.43
CA ALA A 146 21.42 16.32 15.71
C ALA A 146 20.87 17.03 14.44
N PRO A 147 21.64 17.15 13.34
CA PRO A 147 21.10 17.63 12.06
C PRO A 147 19.90 16.83 11.55
N MET A 148 19.98 15.50 11.59
CA MET A 148 18.89 14.63 11.13
C MET A 148 17.62 14.85 11.96
N LEU A 149 17.75 14.90 13.29
CA LEU A 149 16.62 15.14 14.19
C LEU A 149 15.99 16.52 13.95
N ALA A 150 16.81 17.57 13.85
CA ALA A 150 16.32 18.93 13.62
C ALA A 150 15.57 19.03 12.28
N GLY A 151 16.16 18.50 11.21
CA GLY A 151 15.53 18.48 9.88
C GLY A 151 14.21 17.72 9.86
N ASN A 152 14.17 16.52 10.45
CA ASN A 152 12.97 15.68 10.51
C ASN A 152 11.83 16.35 11.30
N LEU A 153 12.15 16.89 12.48
CA LEU A 153 11.17 17.57 13.32
C LEU A 153 10.60 18.81 12.62
N VAL A 154 11.46 19.65 12.03
CA VAL A 154 10.99 20.82 11.29
C VAL A 154 10.15 20.40 10.10
N ALA A 155 10.57 19.42 9.30
CA ALA A 155 9.81 18.96 8.14
C ALA A 155 8.38 18.56 8.50
N ILE A 156 8.23 17.67 9.49
CA ILE A 156 6.93 17.13 9.92
C ILE A 156 6.09 18.23 10.59
N LEU A 157 6.64 18.93 11.57
CA LEU A 157 5.86 19.86 12.41
C LEU A 157 5.45 21.11 11.63
N THR A 158 6.34 21.69 10.81
CA THR A 158 5.99 22.87 10.03
C THR A 158 5.02 22.54 8.90
N GLY A 159 5.16 21.38 8.24
CA GLY A 159 4.21 20.95 7.23
C GLY A 159 2.80 20.74 7.80
N GLY A 160 2.72 20.12 8.98
CA GLY A 160 1.46 19.99 9.72
C GLY A 160 0.89 21.33 10.20
N LEU A 161 1.72 22.20 10.76
CA LEU A 161 1.30 23.51 11.26
C LEU A 161 0.75 24.40 10.13
N ILE A 162 1.45 24.48 9.00
CA ILE A 162 1.04 25.30 7.86
C ILE A 162 -0.28 24.79 7.29
N HIS A 163 -0.43 23.48 7.12
CA HIS A 163 -1.71 22.93 6.68
C HIS A 163 -2.84 23.19 7.70
N ALA A 164 -2.56 23.06 9.00
CA ALA A 164 -3.52 23.38 10.05
C ALA A 164 -4.00 24.83 9.99
N VAL A 165 -3.05 25.78 9.95
CA VAL A 165 -3.35 27.22 9.89
C VAL A 165 -4.15 27.55 8.64
N CYS A 166 -3.70 27.10 7.46
CA CYS A 166 -4.43 27.34 6.21
C CYS A 166 -5.85 26.77 6.25
N SER A 167 -6.05 25.60 6.85
CA SER A 167 -7.37 24.95 6.95
C SER A 167 -8.29 25.60 7.98
N LEU A 168 -7.73 26.24 9.01
CA LEU A 168 -8.50 27.05 9.96
C LEU A 168 -8.91 28.40 9.37
N VAL A 169 -8.03 29.03 8.58
CA VAL A 169 -8.30 30.31 7.92
C VAL A 169 -9.30 30.15 6.77
N GLN A 170 -9.13 29.11 5.95
CA GLN A 170 -9.98 28.85 4.78
C GLN A 170 -10.46 27.39 4.76
N PRO A 171 -11.46 27.03 5.59
CA PRO A 171 -11.95 25.66 5.69
C PRO A 171 -12.71 25.21 4.43
N GLN A 172 -12.39 24.04 3.88
CA GLN A 172 -13.00 23.53 2.64
C GLN A 172 -14.27 22.67 2.87
N ASN A 173 -14.49 22.14 4.08
CA ASN A 173 -15.65 21.31 4.45
C ASN A 173 -15.96 20.16 3.46
N TYR A 174 -14.94 19.38 3.09
CA TYR A 174 -15.03 18.30 2.12
C TYR A 174 -15.90 17.12 2.59
N ASP A 175 -16.72 16.52 1.74
CA ASP A 175 -17.69 15.47 2.12
C ASP A 175 -17.27 14.03 1.75
N TRP A 176 -16.11 13.84 1.11
CA TRP A 176 -15.57 12.54 0.64
C TRP A 176 -16.52 11.73 -0.27
N SER A 177 -17.54 12.36 -0.85
CA SER A 177 -18.49 11.71 -1.74
C SER A 177 -17.78 11.15 -2.99
N THR A 178 -16.95 11.96 -3.62
CA THR A 178 -16.18 11.61 -4.83
C THR A 178 -15.15 10.50 -4.59
N THR A 179 -14.66 10.32 -3.36
CA THR A 179 -13.76 9.19 -3.03
C THR A 179 -14.48 7.84 -3.19
N ARG A 180 -15.82 7.83 -3.07
CA ARG A 180 -16.66 6.63 -3.32
C ARG A 180 -16.88 6.34 -4.79
N GLU A 181 -16.58 7.29 -5.68
CA GLU A 181 -16.79 7.18 -7.13
C GLU A 181 -15.51 6.76 -7.88
N ILE A 182 -14.38 6.58 -7.18
CA ILE A 182 -13.11 6.14 -7.77
C ILE A 182 -13.26 4.71 -8.26
N LYS A 183 -13.58 4.55 -9.56
CA LYS A 183 -13.61 3.25 -10.24
C LYS A 183 -12.18 2.72 -10.41
N LEU A 184 -11.92 1.54 -9.87
CA LEU A 184 -10.68 0.82 -10.12
C LEU A 184 -10.74 0.29 -11.56
N VAL A 185 -9.70 0.53 -12.35
CA VAL A 185 -9.69 0.09 -13.76
C VAL A 185 -9.65 -1.44 -13.92
N GLU A 186 -9.41 -2.15 -12.82
CA GLU A 186 -9.44 -3.62 -12.74
C GLU A 186 -10.85 -4.21 -12.81
N ASP A 187 -11.91 -3.40 -12.65
CA ASP A 187 -13.33 -3.80 -12.79
C ASP A 187 -13.66 -4.42 -14.17
N GLY A 188 -12.75 -4.31 -15.15
CA GLY A 188 -12.92 -4.87 -16.51
C GLY A 188 -11.90 -5.90 -16.97
N ALA A 189 -10.86 -6.25 -16.19
CA ALA A 189 -9.75 -7.09 -16.67
C ALA A 189 -9.43 -8.32 -15.81
N SER A 190 -9.99 -8.43 -14.62
CA SER A 190 -9.88 -9.59 -13.74
C SER A 190 -11.25 -9.83 -13.09
N GLY A 191 -12.00 -10.80 -13.61
CA GLY A 191 -13.35 -11.13 -13.14
C GLY A 191 -13.43 -11.79 -11.76
N ASP A 192 -12.52 -11.45 -10.85
CA ASP A 192 -12.51 -11.90 -9.47
C ASP A 192 -11.45 -11.04 -8.76
N VAL A 193 -11.87 -10.07 -7.94
CA VAL A 193 -11.15 -9.44 -6.80
C VAL A 193 -11.85 -8.10 -6.48
N ASN A 194 -12.52 -8.06 -5.31
CA ASN A 194 -12.97 -6.88 -4.56
C ASN A 194 -14.24 -6.15 -4.99
N ASP A 195 -15.35 -6.87 -5.19
CA ASP A 195 -16.65 -6.28 -4.81
C ASP A 195 -16.71 -6.27 -3.28
N VAL A 196 -16.17 -5.20 -2.66
CA VAL A 196 -16.40 -4.92 -1.24
C VAL A 196 -17.91 -4.90 -1.04
N PRO A 197 -18.48 -5.79 -0.21
CA PRO A 197 -19.93 -5.88 -0.07
C PRO A 197 -20.51 -4.50 0.23
N LEU A 198 -21.58 -4.09 -0.47
CA LEU A 198 -22.23 -2.79 -0.28
C LEU A 198 -22.58 -2.50 1.19
N GLU A 199 -22.73 -3.56 2.00
CA GLU A 199 -22.94 -3.47 3.44
C GLU A 199 -21.71 -2.98 4.22
N GLU A 200 -20.48 -3.27 3.77
CA GLU A 200 -19.24 -2.75 4.36
C GLU A 200 -19.04 -1.26 4.07
N LEU A 201 -19.60 -0.77 2.97
CA LEU A 201 -19.62 0.65 2.60
C LEU A 201 -20.70 1.46 3.35
N ARG A 202 -21.50 0.81 4.21
CA ARG A 202 -22.51 1.51 5.03
C ARG A 202 -21.85 2.54 5.95
N GLU A 203 -22.39 3.75 5.93
CA GLU A 203 -21.83 4.91 6.65
C GLU A 203 -21.63 4.65 8.15
N GLU A 204 -22.50 3.86 8.78
CA GLU A 204 -22.38 3.44 10.18
C GLU A 204 -21.12 2.61 10.46
N LYS A 205 -20.80 1.64 9.60
CA LYS A 205 -19.60 0.81 9.72
C LYS A 205 -18.35 1.65 9.51
N LEU A 206 -18.36 2.55 8.51
CA LEU A 206 -17.27 3.49 8.24
C LEU A 206 -17.02 4.45 9.42
N LYS A 207 -18.08 5.00 10.04
CA LYS A 207 -17.94 5.86 11.23
C LYS A 207 -17.37 5.11 12.43
N ARG A 208 -17.81 3.86 12.66
CA ARG A 208 -17.26 3.00 13.73
C ARG A 208 -15.79 2.67 13.48
N ALA A 209 -15.45 2.28 12.25
CA ALA A 209 -14.07 2.00 11.85
C ALA A 209 -13.19 3.25 12.03
N LYS A 210 -13.62 4.42 11.56
CA LYS A 210 -12.92 5.69 11.76
C LYS A 210 -12.68 5.97 13.24
N ALA A 211 -13.70 5.85 14.09
CA ALA A 211 -13.56 6.11 15.52
C ALA A 211 -12.58 5.14 16.19
N TRP A 212 -12.58 3.87 15.79
CA TRP A 212 -11.65 2.86 16.26
C TRP A 212 -10.21 3.19 15.84
N ILE A 213 -9.99 3.49 14.55
CA ILE A 213 -8.68 3.83 13.98
C ILE A 213 -8.12 5.08 14.66
N VAL A 214 -8.92 6.14 14.81
CA VAL A 214 -8.47 7.38 15.45
C VAL A 214 -8.13 7.16 16.92
N ARG A 215 -8.96 6.41 17.67
CA ARG A 215 -8.72 6.14 19.09
C ARG A 215 -7.41 5.36 19.28
N TRP A 216 -7.28 4.21 18.63
CA TRP A 216 -6.11 3.36 18.79
C TRP A 216 -4.86 3.95 18.14
N GLY A 217 -5.01 4.66 17.01
CA GLY A 217 -3.93 5.41 16.40
C GLY A 217 -3.36 6.47 17.33
N LEU A 218 -4.21 7.31 17.96
CA LEU A 218 -3.77 8.32 18.93
C LEU A 218 -3.11 7.69 20.17
N VAL A 219 -3.72 6.64 20.73
CA VAL A 219 -3.14 5.93 21.89
C VAL A 219 -1.78 5.36 21.53
N PHE A 220 -1.66 4.69 20.39
CA PHE A 220 -0.41 4.08 19.93
C PHE A 220 0.66 5.15 19.66
N THR A 221 0.32 6.24 18.98
CA THR A 221 1.24 7.36 18.75
C THR A 221 1.70 7.97 20.07
N LEU A 222 0.81 8.24 21.03
CA LEU A 222 1.19 8.78 22.34
C LEU A 222 2.12 7.83 23.10
N VAL A 223 1.81 6.53 23.10
CA VAL A 223 2.63 5.53 23.79
C VAL A 223 4.01 5.41 23.15
N ILE A 224 4.07 5.21 21.83
CA ILE A 224 5.32 4.87 21.13
C ILE A 224 6.18 6.10 20.82
N VAL A 225 5.58 7.24 20.47
CA VAL A 225 6.32 8.44 20.03
C VAL A 225 6.61 9.38 21.20
N VAL A 226 5.77 9.40 22.25
CA VAL A 226 5.92 10.35 23.37
C VAL A 226 6.33 9.65 24.64
N ILE A 227 5.47 8.80 25.20
CA ILE A 227 5.66 8.21 26.53
C ILE A 227 6.92 7.35 26.55
N TRP A 228 7.08 6.47 25.57
CA TRP A 228 8.19 5.52 25.53
C TRP A 228 9.56 6.20 25.40
N PRO A 229 9.79 7.17 24.49
CA PRO A 229 11.04 7.92 24.47
C PRO A 229 11.28 8.68 25.77
N VAL A 230 10.26 9.35 26.33
CA VAL A 230 10.37 10.09 27.60
C VAL A 230 10.80 9.18 28.75
N LEU A 231 10.20 8.00 28.88
CA LEU A 231 10.56 7.01 29.90
C LEU A 231 11.97 6.44 29.69
N SER A 232 12.51 6.49 28.47
CA SER A 232 13.86 6.04 28.15
C SER A 232 14.95 7.09 28.42
N LEU A 233 14.62 8.38 28.54
CA LEU A 233 15.57 9.47 28.77
C LEU A 233 16.47 9.27 30.02
N PRO A 234 15.96 8.79 31.17
CA PRO A 234 16.79 8.58 32.36
C PRO A 234 17.84 7.46 32.18
N ALA A 235 17.63 6.53 31.25
CA ALA A 235 18.47 5.34 31.09
C ALA A 235 19.88 5.64 30.56
N ARG A 236 20.11 6.81 29.95
CA ARG A 236 21.39 7.26 29.35
C ARG A 236 22.14 6.11 28.66
N VAL A 237 23.18 5.56 29.30
CA VAL A 237 23.90 4.37 28.81
C VAL A 237 23.23 3.12 29.36
N PHE A 238 22.72 2.29 28.46
CA PHE A 238 22.00 1.08 28.84
C PHE A 238 22.93 0.13 29.63
N SER A 239 22.50 -0.26 30.83
CA SER A 239 23.17 -1.34 31.56
C SER A 239 23.02 -2.65 30.78
N ARG A 240 23.93 -3.61 31.01
CA ARG A 240 23.87 -4.92 30.35
C ARG A 240 22.52 -5.61 30.55
N GLY A 241 21.96 -5.54 31.75
CA GLY A 241 20.64 -6.12 32.07
C GLY A 241 19.49 -5.41 31.36
N TYR A 242 19.53 -4.08 31.31
CA TYR A 242 18.51 -3.28 30.62
C TYR A 242 18.54 -3.49 29.10
N PHE A 243 19.73 -3.54 28.50
CA PHE A 243 19.89 -3.89 27.09
C PHE A 243 19.37 -5.29 26.78
N TRP A 244 19.70 -6.27 27.64
CA TRP A 244 19.24 -7.65 27.46
C TRP A 244 17.72 -7.79 27.55
N PHE A 245 17.09 -7.09 28.49
CA PHE A 245 15.63 -6.99 28.58
C PHE A 245 15.02 -6.47 27.26
N TRP A 246 15.54 -5.38 26.72
CA TRP A 246 15.04 -4.83 25.45
C TRP A 246 15.29 -5.74 24.25
N ALA A 247 16.42 -6.44 24.22
CA ALA A 247 16.69 -7.44 23.19
C ALA A 247 15.64 -8.57 23.22
N ILE A 248 15.25 -9.05 24.41
CA ILE A 248 14.19 -10.05 24.55
C ILE A 248 12.85 -9.50 24.09
N VAL A 249 12.49 -8.29 24.51
CA VAL A 249 11.23 -7.66 24.09
C VAL A 249 11.17 -7.54 22.57
N ALA A 250 12.26 -7.12 21.92
CA ALA A 250 12.33 -7.01 20.46
C ALA A 250 12.21 -8.38 19.76
N ILE A 251 12.86 -9.42 20.28
CA ILE A 251 12.74 -10.78 19.76
C ILE A 251 11.31 -11.29 19.93
N ALA A 252 10.72 -11.17 21.12
CA ALA A 252 9.35 -11.61 21.39
C ALA A 252 8.34 -10.89 20.49
N TRP A 253 8.48 -9.57 20.35
CA TRP A 253 7.66 -8.77 19.44
C TRP A 253 7.78 -9.26 18.00
N GLY A 254 9.02 -9.45 17.51
CA GLY A 254 9.27 -9.94 16.16
C GLY A 254 8.71 -11.34 15.92
N THR A 255 8.84 -12.25 16.89
CA THR A 255 8.30 -13.61 16.80
C THR A 255 6.78 -13.63 16.80
N ILE A 256 6.14 -12.90 17.71
CA ILE A 256 4.66 -12.82 17.77
C ILE A 256 4.13 -12.19 16.49
N GLY A 257 4.72 -11.07 16.05
CA GLY A 257 4.35 -10.42 14.80
C GLY A 257 4.48 -11.34 13.59
N SER A 258 5.58 -12.11 13.50
CA SER A 258 5.78 -13.10 12.44
C SER A 258 4.71 -14.20 12.45
N VAL A 259 4.39 -14.75 13.63
CA VAL A 259 3.32 -15.77 13.76
C VAL A 259 1.97 -15.21 13.31
N VAL A 260 1.64 -13.97 13.67
CA VAL A 260 0.39 -13.33 13.26
C VAL A 260 0.36 -13.06 11.75
N ILE A 261 1.41 -12.46 11.19
CA ILE A 261 1.47 -12.11 9.76
C ILE A 261 1.46 -13.35 8.87
N VAL A 262 2.08 -14.45 9.30
CA VAL A 262 2.09 -15.71 8.54
C VAL A 262 0.82 -16.51 8.79
N GLY A 263 0.36 -16.62 10.03
CA GLY A 263 -0.75 -17.49 10.42
C GLY A 263 -2.13 -16.92 10.13
N LEU A 264 -2.35 -15.63 10.37
CA LEU A 264 -3.69 -15.02 10.25
C LEU A 264 -4.24 -15.09 8.81
N PRO A 265 -3.48 -14.74 7.75
CA PRO A 265 -3.98 -14.86 6.38
C PRO A 265 -4.31 -16.31 5.98
N LEU A 266 -3.58 -17.29 6.50
CA LEU A 266 -3.83 -18.71 6.24
C LEU A 266 -5.13 -19.18 6.90
N ILE A 267 -5.42 -18.69 8.10
CA ILE A 267 -6.66 -19.00 8.84
C ILE A 267 -7.85 -18.33 8.15
N GLU A 268 -7.75 -17.04 7.81
CA GLU A 268 -8.81 -16.29 7.12
C GLU A 268 -9.09 -16.87 5.73
N SER A 269 -8.05 -17.26 4.99
CA SER A 269 -8.18 -17.82 3.65
C SER A 269 -8.45 -19.33 3.63
N TRP A 270 -8.58 -19.98 4.79
CA TRP A 270 -8.69 -21.45 4.88
C TRP A 270 -9.91 -21.99 4.11
N GLY A 271 -11.02 -21.26 4.13
CA GLY A 271 -12.22 -21.59 3.34
C GLY A 271 -11.92 -21.60 1.84
N THR A 272 -11.28 -20.56 1.33
CA THR A 272 -10.87 -20.45 -0.08
C THR A 272 -9.85 -21.51 -0.47
N ILE A 273 -8.85 -21.76 0.38
CA ILE A 273 -7.85 -22.81 0.17
C ILE A 273 -8.54 -24.17 0.08
N LYS A 274 -9.47 -24.46 0.98
CA LYS A 274 -10.27 -25.69 0.95
C LYS A 274 -11.10 -25.79 -0.34
N SER A 275 -11.76 -24.70 -0.76
CA SER A 275 -12.54 -24.67 -2.01
C SER A 275 -11.66 -24.88 -3.25
N VAL A 276 -10.45 -24.32 -3.29
CA VAL A 276 -9.50 -24.54 -4.38
C VAL A 276 -8.98 -25.97 -4.36
N CYS A 277 -8.61 -26.51 -3.21
CA CYS A 277 -8.17 -27.90 -3.08
C CYS A 277 -9.29 -28.87 -3.46
N MET A 278 -10.52 -28.68 -2.97
CA MET A 278 -11.66 -29.50 -3.36
C MET A 278 -11.96 -29.34 -4.86
N GLY A 279 -11.93 -28.12 -5.41
CA GLY A 279 -12.10 -27.87 -6.84
C GLY A 279 -11.02 -28.48 -7.73
N LEU A 280 -9.81 -28.70 -7.20
CA LEU A 280 -8.71 -29.37 -7.92
C LEU A 280 -8.93 -30.89 -7.99
N PHE A 281 -9.66 -31.47 -7.03
CA PHE A 281 -9.92 -32.91 -6.94
C PHE A 281 -11.35 -33.32 -7.29
N THR A 282 -12.29 -32.38 -7.30
CA THR A 282 -13.72 -32.62 -7.51
C THR A 282 -14.26 -31.46 -8.35
N ASN A 283 -14.90 -31.79 -9.48
CA ASN A 283 -15.38 -30.81 -10.46
C ASN A 283 -16.62 -30.03 -9.98
N ASP A 284 -16.81 -29.92 -8.66
CA ASP A 284 -18.02 -29.44 -8.00
C ASP A 284 -18.33 -27.99 -8.37
N ARG A 285 -17.31 -27.14 -8.54
CA ARG A 285 -17.50 -25.74 -8.95
C ARG A 285 -18.01 -25.59 -10.38
N LEU A 286 -17.73 -26.59 -11.23
CA LEU A 286 -18.26 -26.67 -12.59
C LEU A 286 -19.70 -27.17 -12.56
N MET A 287 -19.99 -28.18 -11.72
CA MET A 287 -21.35 -28.69 -11.50
C MET A 287 -22.27 -27.63 -10.90
N ASP A 288 -21.84 -26.88 -9.88
CA ASP A 288 -22.61 -25.78 -9.28
C ASP A 288 -22.95 -24.68 -10.29
N LYS A 289 -21.99 -24.30 -11.14
CA LYS A 289 -22.25 -23.34 -12.23
C LYS A 289 -23.21 -23.91 -13.28
N LEU A 290 -23.09 -25.20 -13.59
CA LEU A 290 -23.96 -25.89 -14.54
C LEU A 290 -25.40 -25.96 -14.00
N ASP A 291 -25.56 -26.22 -12.71
CA ASP A 291 -26.84 -26.28 -12.02
C ASP A 291 -27.51 -24.90 -11.91
N ASP A 292 -26.77 -23.84 -11.61
CA ASP A 292 -27.30 -22.46 -11.65
C ASP A 292 -27.75 -22.06 -13.07
N LEU A 293 -26.94 -22.39 -14.09
CA LEU A 293 -27.31 -22.20 -15.50
C LEU A 293 -28.58 -22.98 -15.86
N ASN A 294 -28.67 -24.25 -15.46
CA ASN A 294 -29.84 -25.10 -15.70
C ASN A 294 -31.09 -24.55 -15.01
N HIS A 295 -30.97 -24.03 -13.79
CA HIS A 295 -32.08 -23.41 -13.07
C HIS A 295 -32.57 -22.13 -13.76
N ARG A 296 -31.66 -21.26 -14.20
CA ARG A 296 -32.02 -20.05 -14.97
C ARG A 296 -32.65 -20.41 -16.31
N LEU A 297 -32.12 -21.42 -16.99
CA LEU A 297 -32.65 -21.89 -18.28
C LEU A 297 -34.08 -22.41 -18.11
N ARG A 298 -34.33 -23.24 -17.08
CA ARG A 298 -35.68 -23.74 -16.75
C ARG A 298 -36.64 -22.63 -16.35
N ALA A 299 -36.18 -21.61 -15.62
CA ALA A 299 -37.00 -20.46 -15.27
C ALA A 299 -37.40 -19.66 -16.53
N LEU A 300 -36.48 -19.52 -17.49
CA LEU A 300 -36.73 -18.86 -18.77
C LEU A 300 -37.68 -19.65 -19.68
N THR A 301 -37.53 -20.98 -19.75
CA THR A 301 -38.44 -21.82 -20.57
C THR A 301 -39.86 -21.83 -20.02
N LEU A 302 -40.03 -21.83 -18.69
CA LEU A 302 -41.35 -21.71 -18.05
C LEU A 302 -41.97 -20.31 -18.23
N ALA A 303 -41.15 -19.25 -18.27
CA ALA A 303 -41.63 -17.87 -18.44
C ALA A 303 -41.98 -17.53 -19.90
N VAL A 304 -41.32 -18.17 -20.88
CA VAL A 304 -41.49 -17.88 -22.31
C VAL A 304 -41.50 -19.18 -23.13
N PRO A 305 -42.67 -19.82 -23.33
CA PRO A 305 -42.76 -21.08 -24.08
C PRO A 305 -42.38 -20.97 -25.56
N GLU A 306 -42.41 -19.76 -26.14
CA GLU A 306 -41.91 -19.50 -27.50
C GLU A 306 -40.37 -19.59 -27.62
N ALA A 307 -39.64 -19.29 -26.54
CA ALA A 307 -38.18 -19.36 -26.52
C ALA A 307 -37.67 -20.81 -26.59
N GLU A 308 -38.39 -21.76 -25.99
CA GLU A 308 -38.08 -23.18 -26.06
C GLU A 308 -38.21 -23.72 -27.50
N ARG A 309 -39.25 -23.29 -28.23
CA ARG A 309 -39.43 -23.64 -29.66
C ARG A 309 -38.29 -23.11 -30.54
N ILE A 310 -37.88 -21.86 -30.33
CA ILE A 310 -36.79 -21.24 -31.11
C ILE A 310 -35.47 -21.95 -30.80
N TYR A 311 -35.20 -22.25 -29.53
CA TYR A 311 -34.01 -22.97 -29.11
C TYR A 311 -33.94 -24.39 -29.71
N LEU A 312 -35.04 -25.15 -29.70
CA LEU A 312 -35.09 -26.49 -30.31
C LEU A 312 -34.89 -26.44 -31.84
N LEU A 313 -35.42 -25.42 -32.52
CA LEU A 313 -35.20 -25.21 -33.96
C LEU A 313 -33.73 -24.87 -34.29
N GLU A 314 -33.06 -24.08 -33.45
CA GLU A 314 -31.63 -23.82 -33.58
C GLU A 314 -30.78 -25.05 -33.30
N LEU A 315 -31.17 -25.88 -32.34
CA LEU A 315 -30.50 -27.14 -32.03
C LEU A 315 -30.60 -28.15 -33.18
N GLU A 316 -31.76 -28.24 -33.84
CA GLU A 316 -31.93 -29.04 -35.06
C GLU A 316 -31.10 -28.52 -36.24
N LYS A 317 -31.01 -27.19 -36.43
CA LYS A 317 -30.12 -26.60 -37.43
C LYS A 317 -28.66 -26.92 -37.16
N THR A 318 -28.25 -26.85 -35.90
CA THR A 318 -26.84 -27.10 -35.52
C THR A 318 -26.48 -28.58 -35.74
N LYS A 319 -27.36 -29.51 -35.35
CA LYS A 319 -27.17 -30.95 -35.62
C LYS A 319 -27.06 -31.28 -37.10
N LYS A 320 -27.91 -30.69 -37.95
CA LYS A 320 -27.82 -30.86 -39.41
C LYS A 320 -26.50 -30.33 -39.99
N THR A 321 -26.02 -29.21 -39.45
CA THR A 321 -24.75 -28.59 -39.89
C THR A 321 -23.53 -29.43 -39.49
N ASP A 322 -23.59 -30.09 -38.33
CA ASP A 322 -22.52 -30.98 -37.86
C ASP A 322 -22.54 -32.34 -38.58
N GLU A 323 -23.72 -32.87 -38.94
CA GLU A 323 -23.84 -34.05 -39.80
C GLU A 323 -23.27 -33.78 -41.21
N GLU A 324 -23.55 -32.62 -41.81
CA GLU A 324 -22.97 -32.19 -43.10
C GLU A 324 -21.45 -31.98 -43.07
N ARG A 325 -20.85 -31.71 -41.91
CA ARG A 325 -19.38 -31.59 -41.74
C ARG A 325 -18.68 -32.91 -41.46
N SER A 326 -19.44 -33.99 -41.22
CA SER A 326 -18.92 -35.32 -40.88
C SER A 326 -18.88 -36.30 -42.06
N ILE A 327 -19.30 -35.85 -43.25
CA ILE A 327 -19.21 -36.53 -44.55
C ILE A 327 -18.10 -35.88 -45.37
#